data_AF-A0A1J1IC31-F1
#
_entry.id   AF-A0A1J1IC31-F1
#
_cell.length_a   1.000
_cell.length_b   1.000
_cell.length_c   1.000
_cell.angle_alpha   90.00
_cell.angle_beta   90.00
_cell.angle_gamma   90.00
#
_symmetry.space_group_name_H-M   'P 1'
#
loop_
_entity.id
_entity.type
_entity.pdbx_description
1 polymer ?
#
loop_
_entity_poly.entity_id
_entity_poly.type
_entity_poly.pdbx_seq_one_letter_code
_entity_poly.pdbx_strand_id
1 'polypeptide(L)'
;MNLKLLQTLLRKAFTTMKKCGNAINHSISTLELNDTGSFPDEVEMTPMCFLKCYLESIGVLDKELQINRVKAVELYNLNDDSETYDDCADDMSSENVTDECEKAYFFVRCVMSRKLFDNLEEDEMV
;
A
#
# COMPACT_ATOMS: atom_id res chain seq x y z
N MET A 1 23.98 6.14 -2.31
CA MET A 1 22.91 7.18 -2.31
C MET A 1 23.48 8.49 -1.75
N ASN A 2 23.25 9.65 -2.38
CA ASN A 2 23.79 10.96 -1.93
C ASN A 2 22.74 11.77 -1.15
N LEU A 3 23.16 12.57 -0.16
CA LEU A 3 22.32 13.43 0.69
C LEU A 3 21.30 14.28 -0.09
N LYS A 4 21.68 14.84 -1.26
CA LYS A 4 20.74 15.61 -2.10
C LYS A 4 19.60 14.76 -2.66
N LEU A 5 19.89 13.52 -3.05
CA LEU A 5 18.91 12.57 -3.54
C LEU A 5 17.96 12.16 -2.41
N LEU A 6 18.52 11.84 -1.23
CA LEU A 6 17.73 11.50 -0.04
C LEU A 6 16.78 12.64 0.37
N GLN A 7 17.27 13.88 0.41
CA GLN A 7 16.42 15.06 0.69
C GLN A 7 15.31 15.25 -0.33
N THR A 8 15.59 15.00 -1.61
CA THR A 8 14.59 15.11 -2.68
C THR A 8 13.51 14.03 -2.53
N LEU A 9 13.90 12.79 -2.22
CA LEU A 9 12.98 11.68 -1.98
C LEU A 9 12.10 11.95 -0.77
N LEU A 10 12.67 12.39 0.36
CA LEU A 10 11.93 12.72 1.57
C LEU A 10 10.92 13.85 1.35
N ARG A 11 11.30 14.90 0.62
CA ARG A 11 10.37 15.99 0.25
C ARG A 11 9.23 15.50 -0.64
N LYS A 12 9.54 14.64 -1.61
CA LYS A 12 8.53 14.06 -2.50
C LYS A 12 7.54 13.20 -1.71
N ALA A 13 8.04 12.31 -0.86
CA ALA A 13 7.21 11.49 0.03
C ALA A 13 6.32 12.35 0.93
N PHE A 14 6.88 13.35 1.62
CA PHE A 14 6.12 14.26 2.47
C PHE A 14 5.02 15.02 1.70
N THR A 15 5.33 15.50 0.50
CA THR A 15 4.36 16.22 -0.35
C THR A 15 3.22 15.31 -0.79
N THR A 16 3.53 14.07 -1.17
CA THR A 16 2.52 13.05 -1.53
C THR A 16 1.62 12.72 -0.35
N MET A 17 2.21 12.44 0.81
CA MET A 17 1.47 12.15 2.05
C MET A 17 0.54 13.30 2.42
N LYS A 18 1.01 14.56 2.33
CA LYS A 18 0.20 15.75 2.63
C LYS A 18 -0.94 15.93 1.62
N LYS A 19 -0.70 15.72 0.33
CA LYS A 19 -1.73 15.80 -0.72
C LYS A 19 -2.85 14.80 -0.43
N CYS A 20 -2.50 13.56 -0.11
CA CYS A 20 -3.49 12.52 0.16
C CYS A 20 -4.15 12.67 1.54
N GLY A 21 -3.44 13.18 2.55
CA GLY A 21 -4.02 13.53 3.86
C GLY A 21 -5.07 14.65 3.76
N ASN A 22 -4.83 15.66 2.92
CA ASN A 22 -5.81 16.71 2.67
C ASN A 22 -7.04 16.20 1.91
N ALA A 23 -6.88 15.15 1.08
CA ALA A 23 -7.99 14.56 0.33
C ALA A 23 -9.01 13.84 1.22
N ILE A 24 -8.62 13.49 2.46
CA ILE A 24 -9.43 12.72 3.40
C ILE A 24 -9.98 13.56 4.58
N ASN A 25 -9.71 14.87 4.61
CA ASN A 25 -10.08 15.82 5.67
C ASN A 25 -9.77 15.34 7.11
N HIS A 26 -8.78 14.44 7.26
CA HIS A 26 -8.37 13.80 8.51
C HIS A 26 -6.85 13.92 8.71
N SER A 27 -6.43 13.92 9.98
CA SER A 27 -5.01 13.92 10.35
C SER A 27 -4.36 12.58 9.99
N ILE A 28 -3.15 12.59 9.42
CA ILE A 28 -2.36 11.37 9.13
C ILE A 28 -2.16 10.49 10.38
N SER A 29 -2.27 11.07 11.59
CA SER A 29 -2.21 10.35 12.86
C SER A 29 -3.36 9.35 13.08
N THR A 30 -4.44 9.37 12.30
CA THR A 30 -5.52 8.37 12.39
C THR A 30 -5.32 7.16 11.46
N LEU A 31 -4.15 7.03 10.82
CA LEU A 31 -3.80 5.91 9.94
C LEU A 31 -3.02 4.79 10.65
N GLU A 32 -3.13 4.67 11.97
CA GLU A 32 -2.47 3.58 12.71
C GLU A 32 -3.10 2.23 12.34
N LEU A 33 -2.27 1.27 11.94
CA LEU A 33 -2.65 -0.11 11.63
C LEU A 33 -2.53 -0.96 12.90
N ASN A 34 -3.38 -1.98 13.03
CA ASN A 34 -3.26 -3.00 14.07
C ASN A 34 -2.09 -3.96 13.77
N ASP A 35 -1.87 -4.92 14.67
CA ASP A 35 -0.75 -5.88 14.59
C ASP A 35 -0.78 -6.77 13.33
N THR A 36 -1.92 -6.86 12.63
CA THR A 36 -2.06 -7.60 11.36
C THR A 36 -1.94 -6.70 10.13
N GLY A 37 -1.69 -5.39 10.32
CA GLY A 37 -1.63 -4.41 9.24
C GLY A 37 -2.99 -3.93 8.73
N SER A 38 -4.08 -4.18 9.48
CA SER A 38 -5.44 -3.74 9.15
C SER A 38 -5.83 -2.47 9.92
N PHE A 39 -6.77 -1.68 9.41
CA PHE A 39 -7.26 -0.52 10.16
C PHE A 39 -8.15 -0.98 11.33
N PRO A 40 -8.11 -0.30 12.48
CA PRO A 40 -8.89 -0.68 13.66
C PRO A 40 -10.40 -0.60 13.44
N ASP A 41 -10.88 0.26 12.53
CA ASP A 41 -12.26 0.31 12.05
C ASP A 41 -12.28 0.25 10.52
N GLU A 42 -12.47 -0.96 9.95
CA GLU A 42 -12.56 -1.19 8.49
C GLU A 42 -13.80 -0.55 7.84
N VAL A 43 -14.68 0.07 8.63
CA VAL A 43 -15.90 0.75 8.17
C VAL A 43 -15.62 2.19 7.71
N GLU A 44 -14.53 2.80 8.16
CA GLU A 44 -14.15 4.13 7.67
C GLU A 44 -13.42 3.99 6.32
N MET A 45 -14.05 4.42 5.23
CA MET A 45 -13.40 4.46 3.89
C MET A 45 -12.22 5.45 3.83
N THR A 46 -12.12 6.36 4.81
CA THR A 46 -11.15 7.45 4.89
C THR A 46 -9.69 6.96 4.77
N PRO A 47 -9.24 5.95 5.53
CA PRO A 47 -7.89 5.41 5.43
C PRO A 47 -7.66 4.58 4.16
N MET A 48 -8.70 3.92 3.64
CA MET A 48 -8.61 3.16 2.39
C MET A 48 -8.40 4.08 1.19
N CYS A 49 -9.14 5.19 1.12
CA CYS A 49 -9.00 6.17 0.05
C CYS A 49 -7.67 6.92 0.12
N PHE A 50 -7.09 7.07 1.32
CA PHE A 50 -5.72 7.53 1.45
C PHE A 50 -4.73 6.62 0.73
N LEU A 51 -4.85 5.30 0.94
CA LEU A 51 -3.99 4.31 0.28
C LEU A 51 -4.13 4.38 -1.24
N LYS A 52 -5.36 4.43 -1.76
CA LYS A 52 -5.61 4.65 -3.19
C LYS A 52 -4.87 5.88 -3.72
N CYS A 53 -5.09 7.05 -3.11
CA CYS A 53 -4.43 8.29 -3.52
C CYS A 53 -2.91 8.19 -3.48
N TYR A 54 -2.37 7.54 -2.45
CA TYR A 54 -0.93 7.38 -2.27
C TYR A 54 -0.33 6.51 -3.37
N LEU A 55 -0.92 5.34 -3.62
CA LEU A 55 -0.49 4.39 -4.65
C LEU A 55 -0.58 4.99 -6.06
N GLU A 56 -1.64 5.73 -6.37
CA GLU A 56 -1.75 6.48 -7.63
C GLU A 56 -0.65 7.54 -7.76
N SER A 57 -0.38 8.27 -6.68
CA SER A 57 0.58 9.39 -6.71
C SER A 57 2.03 8.93 -6.86
N ILE A 58 2.36 7.72 -6.42
CA ILE A 58 3.67 7.09 -6.66
C ILE A 58 3.67 6.20 -7.92
N GLY A 59 2.50 5.94 -8.48
CA GLY A 59 2.26 5.23 -9.74
C GLY A 59 2.33 3.71 -9.62
N VAL A 60 2.06 3.16 -8.43
CA VAL A 60 1.81 1.73 -8.25
C VAL A 60 0.42 1.37 -8.80
N LEU A 61 -0.55 2.26 -8.68
CA LEU A 61 -1.86 2.17 -9.34
C LEU A 61 -1.99 3.28 -10.40
N ASP A 62 -2.73 3.02 -11.46
CA ASP A 62 -3.27 4.06 -12.34
C ASP A 62 -4.73 4.40 -11.98
N LYS A 63 -5.35 5.30 -12.78
CA LYS A 63 -6.71 5.77 -12.51
C LYS A 63 -7.77 4.72 -12.82
N GLU A 64 -7.41 3.74 -13.64
CA GLU A 64 -8.19 2.60 -14.05
C GLU A 64 -7.96 1.39 -13.13
N LEU A 65 -7.29 1.62 -11.98
CA LEU A 65 -6.99 0.62 -10.96
C LEU A 65 -6.10 -0.53 -11.47
N GLN A 66 -5.30 -0.29 -12.51
CA GLN A 66 -4.32 -1.26 -12.97
C GLN A 66 -3.02 -1.11 -12.18
N ILE A 67 -2.48 -2.23 -11.70
CA ILE A 67 -1.26 -2.24 -10.91
C ILE A 67 -0.04 -2.21 -11.85
N ASN A 68 0.88 -1.30 -11.59
CA ASN A 68 2.21 -1.31 -12.20
C ASN A 68 3.11 -2.30 -11.45
N ARG A 69 3.17 -3.55 -11.94
CA ARG A 69 3.95 -4.64 -11.32
C ARG A 69 5.38 -4.25 -11.00
N VAL A 70 6.08 -3.60 -11.94
CA VAL A 70 7.50 -3.21 -11.75
C VAL A 70 7.66 -2.29 -10.54
N LYS A 71 6.79 -1.29 -10.41
CA LYS A 71 6.81 -0.36 -9.28
C LYS A 71 6.35 -0.99 -7.97
N ALA A 72 5.39 -1.90 -8.01
CA ALA A 72 4.95 -2.63 -6.83
C ALA A 72 6.08 -3.49 -6.27
N VAL A 73 6.75 -4.26 -7.13
CA VAL A 73 7.92 -5.09 -6.77
C VAL A 73 9.05 -4.22 -6.21
N GLU A 74 9.37 -3.10 -6.87
CA GLU A 74 10.41 -2.16 -6.39
C GLU A 74 10.07 -1.56 -5.02
N LEU A 75 8.83 -1.07 -4.84
CA LEU A 75 8.42 -0.37 -3.63
C LEU A 75 8.37 -1.30 -2.42
N TYR A 76 7.77 -2.47 -2.61
CA TYR A 76 7.57 -3.41 -1.53
C TYR A 76 8.76 -4.35 -1.36
N ASN A 77 9.75 -4.35 -2.27
CA ASN A 77 10.83 -5.34 -2.30
C ASN A 77 10.27 -6.77 -2.23
N LEU A 78 9.29 -7.05 -3.09
CA LEU A 78 8.76 -8.39 -3.26
C LEU A 78 9.80 -9.22 -4.00
N ASN A 79 9.93 -10.49 -3.64
CA ASN A 79 10.64 -11.41 -4.51
C ASN A 79 9.93 -11.42 -5.86
N ASP A 80 10.67 -11.54 -6.96
CA ASP A 80 10.06 -11.62 -8.30
C ASP A 80 9.34 -12.97 -8.53
N ASP A 81 9.01 -13.70 -7.45
CA ASP A 81 7.98 -14.72 -7.55
C ASP A 81 6.71 -14.04 -8.06
N SER A 82 6.23 -14.54 -9.18
CA SER A 82 5.05 -13.98 -9.85
C SER A 82 3.79 -14.14 -9.00
N GLU A 83 3.79 -15.10 -8.07
CA GLU A 83 2.62 -15.54 -7.32
C GLU A 83 2.14 -14.49 -6.30
N THR A 84 3.05 -13.80 -5.58
CA THR A 84 2.61 -12.78 -4.59
C THR A 84 1.84 -11.63 -5.25
N TYR A 85 2.29 -11.20 -6.44
CA TYR A 85 1.63 -10.13 -7.18
C TYR A 85 0.27 -10.59 -7.71
N ASP A 86 0.22 -11.73 -8.40
CA ASP A 86 -0.99 -12.23 -9.06
C ASP A 86 -2.09 -12.49 -8.02
N ASP A 87 -1.75 -13.15 -6.91
CA ASP A 87 -2.71 -13.40 -5.84
C ASP A 87 -3.24 -12.11 -5.18
N CYS A 88 -2.38 -11.09 -4.98
CA CYS A 88 -2.83 -9.83 -4.39
C CYS A 88 -3.64 -8.98 -5.39
N ALA A 89 -3.42 -9.14 -6.69
CA ALA A 89 -4.25 -8.55 -7.72
C ALA A 89 -5.63 -9.23 -7.80
N ASP A 90 -5.69 -10.54 -7.53
CA ASP A 90 -6.93 -11.30 -7.44
C ASP A 90 -7.75 -10.87 -6.20
N ASP A 91 -7.12 -10.68 -5.04
CA ASP A 91 -7.79 -10.14 -3.84
C ASP A 91 -8.42 -8.77 -4.09
N MET A 92 -7.72 -7.90 -4.83
CA MET A 92 -8.22 -6.60 -5.29
C MET A 92 -9.41 -6.72 -6.26
N SER A 93 -9.50 -7.82 -7.00
CA SER A 93 -10.50 -8.04 -8.06
C SER A 93 -11.66 -8.95 -7.63
N SER A 94 -11.71 -9.34 -6.36
CA SER A 94 -12.77 -10.17 -5.79
C SER A 94 -14.16 -9.58 -6.06
N GLU A 95 -15.13 -10.43 -6.43
CA GLU A 95 -16.49 -10.02 -6.80
C GLU A 95 -17.23 -9.25 -5.69
N ASN A 96 -16.77 -9.37 -4.44
CA ASN A 96 -17.34 -8.70 -3.29
C ASN A 96 -16.76 -7.29 -3.05
N VAL A 97 -15.74 -6.88 -3.81
CA VAL A 97 -15.03 -5.61 -3.65
C VAL A 97 -15.43 -4.67 -4.80
N THR A 98 -16.30 -3.71 -4.50
CA THR A 98 -16.87 -2.83 -5.52
C THR A 98 -16.36 -1.39 -5.45
N ASP A 99 -15.92 -0.94 -4.28
CA ASP A 99 -15.39 0.40 -4.08
C ASP A 99 -13.90 0.49 -4.46
N GLU A 100 -13.50 1.57 -5.13
CA GLU A 100 -12.14 1.74 -5.63
C GLU A 100 -11.10 1.89 -4.50
N CYS A 101 -11.49 2.44 -3.35
CA CYS A 101 -10.62 2.57 -2.20
C CYS A 101 -10.43 1.24 -1.48
N GLU A 102 -11.50 0.45 -1.37
CA GLU A 102 -11.42 -0.93 -0.86
C GLU A 102 -10.46 -1.78 -1.71
N LYS A 103 -10.55 -1.68 -3.03
CA LYS A 103 -9.62 -2.36 -3.96
C LYS A 103 -8.16 -2.05 -3.66
N ALA A 104 -7.83 -0.78 -3.52
CA ALA A 104 -6.47 -0.35 -3.18
C ALA A 104 -6.04 -0.85 -1.79
N TYR A 105 -6.95 -0.87 -0.81
CA TYR A 105 -6.70 -1.40 0.52
C TYR A 105 -6.43 -2.90 0.50
N PHE A 106 -7.25 -3.71 -0.19
CA PHE A 106 -7.06 -5.17 -0.26
C PHE A 106 -5.72 -5.55 -0.90
N PHE A 107 -5.30 -4.84 -1.94
CA PHE A 107 -3.97 -5.03 -2.51
C PHE A 107 -2.86 -4.80 -1.47
N VAL A 108 -2.89 -3.67 -0.76
CA VAL A 108 -1.89 -3.34 0.26
C VAL A 108 -1.94 -4.34 1.43
N ARG A 109 -3.13 -4.71 1.88
CA ARG A 109 -3.32 -5.69 2.96
C ARG A 109 -2.68 -7.01 2.59
N CYS A 110 -2.98 -7.55 1.41
CA CYS A 110 -2.40 -8.80 0.93
C CYS A 110 -0.87 -8.74 0.88
N VAL A 111 -0.30 -7.69 0.29
CA VAL A 111 1.15 -7.49 0.19
C VAL A 111 1.81 -7.42 1.58
N MET A 112 1.23 -6.65 2.51
CA MET A 112 1.77 -6.49 3.85
C MET A 112 1.62 -7.76 4.69
N SER A 113 0.51 -8.49 4.55
CA SER A 113 0.32 -9.78 5.23
C SER A 113 1.37 -10.78 4.78
N ARG A 114 1.61 -10.95 3.47
CA ARG A 114 2.66 -11.85 2.96
C ARG A 114 4.04 -11.47 3.49
N LYS A 115 4.38 -10.18 3.43
CA LYS A 115 5.62 -9.65 4.03
C LYS A 115 5.77 -9.98 5.51
N LEU A 116 4.71 -9.86 6.31
CA LEU A 116 4.76 -10.21 7.73
C LEU A 116 5.00 -11.71 7.92
N PHE A 117 4.35 -12.56 7.13
CA PHE A 117 4.58 -14.01 7.18
C PHE A 117 6.01 -14.40 6.75
N ASP A 118 6.54 -13.83 5.67
CA ASP A 118 7.90 -14.11 5.19
C ASP A 118 8.96 -13.76 6.26
N ASN A 119 8.80 -12.63 6.95
CA ASN A 119 9.73 -12.24 8.02
C ASN A 119 9.60 -13.13 9.27
N LEU A 120 8.41 -13.66 9.56
CA LEU A 120 8.19 -14.60 10.67
C LEU A 120 8.85 -15.97 10.40
N GLU A 121 8.84 -16.45 9.16
CA GLU A 121 9.53 -17.69 8.78
C GLU A 121 11.07 -17.54 8.84
N GLU A 122 11.61 -16.35 8.53
CA GLU A 122 13.04 -16.07 8.67
C GLU A 122 13.50 -16.04 10.14
N ASP A 123 12.67 -15.52 11.05
CA ASP A 123 12.99 -15.45 12.48
C ASP A 123 12.90 -16.82 13.21
N GLU A 124 12.08 -17.76 12.73
CA GLU A 124 12.00 -19.13 13.28
C GLU A 124 13.15 -20.06 12.83
N MET A 125 14.01 -19.61 11.90
CA MET A 125 15.19 -20.34 11.43
C MET A 125 16.51 -19.90 12.10
N VAL A 126 16.47 -19.08 13.17
CA VAL A 126 17.64 -18.62 13.94
C VAL A 126 17.72 -19.30 15.32
#